data_AF-A0A2T4IS72-F1
#
_entry.id   AF-A0A2T4IS72-F1
#
_cell.length_a   1.000
_cell.length_b   1.000
_cell.length_c   1.000
_cell.angle_alpha   90.00
_cell.angle_beta   90.00
_cell.angle_gamma   90.00
#
_symmetry.space_group_name_H-M   'P 1'
#
loop_
_entity.id
_entity.type
_entity.pdbx_description
1 polymer ?
#
loop_
_entity_poly.entity_id
_entity_poly.type
_entity_poly.pdbx_seq_one_letter_code
_entity_poly.pdbx_strand_id
1 'polypeptide(L)'
;MLTPSIIKKAWQPIMLTTAWMFAGIGAFLTYSVELSSTYSLGQNVAAAAQSLVAILFGLIILAMSGSKKISTANLVKGGVVLFVLGVALYFAYLYLEANWTCPYARDRRLIVGETFTPALTEFLEQQKRAFSCDLVLDFAGDTTQMFAFSELLFRFLMLGFVYVLTWFVLATLIICIGVGLSNGSKQPNAPETEKAGT
;
A
#
# COMPACT_ATOMS: atom_id res chain seq x y z
N MET A 1 14.87 30.66 26.51
CA MET A 1 15.61 29.96 25.44
C MET A 1 15.17 28.50 25.45
N LEU A 2 14.54 28.01 24.37
CA LEU A 2 14.17 26.60 24.24
C LEU A 2 15.43 25.77 23.99
N THR A 3 15.68 24.75 24.81
CA THR A 3 16.82 23.85 24.56
C THR A 3 16.53 22.98 23.33
N PRO A 4 17.56 22.63 22.53
CA PRO A 4 17.40 21.82 21.31
C PRO A 4 16.73 20.46 21.57
N SER A 5 16.78 19.96 22.81
CA SER A 5 16.11 18.71 23.21
C SER A 5 14.58 18.82 23.27
N ILE A 6 14.04 19.97 23.69
CA ILE A 6 12.60 20.23 23.77
C ILE A 6 12.03 20.37 22.37
N ILE A 7 12.74 21.06 21.48
CA ILE A 7 12.38 21.21 20.07
C ILE A 7 12.28 19.82 19.41
N LYS A 8 13.28 18.95 19.57
CA LYS A 8 13.24 17.59 19.00
C LYS A 8 12.06 16.76 19.50
N LYS A 9 11.75 16.80 20.80
CA LYS A 9 10.59 16.09 21.36
C LYS A 9 9.26 16.61 20.80
N ALA A 10 9.14 17.91 20.58
CA ALA A 10 7.94 18.51 19.99
C ALA A 10 7.75 18.14 18.50
N TRP A 11 8.84 17.95 17.76
CA TRP A 11 8.80 17.61 16.33
C TRP A 11 8.47 16.14 16.04
N GLN A 12 8.78 15.22 16.96
CA GLN A 12 8.54 13.80 16.78
C GLN A 12 7.05 13.43 16.52
N PRO A 13 6.07 13.90 17.31
CA PRO A 13 4.66 13.61 17.03
C PRO A 13 4.17 14.26 15.73
N ILE A 14 4.70 15.43 15.37
CA ILE A 14 4.35 16.11 14.11
C ILE A 14 4.77 15.24 12.92
N MET A 15 6.05 14.81 12.88
CA MET A 15 6.55 13.96 11.80
C MET A 15 5.79 12.63 11.69
N LEU A 16 5.46 12.02 12.83
CA LEU A 16 4.69 10.77 12.87
C LEU A 16 3.26 10.96 12.32
N THR A 17 2.63 12.08 12.68
CA THR A 17 1.27 12.42 12.22
C THR A 17 1.27 12.76 10.73
N THR A 18 2.25 13.52 10.27
CA THR A 18 2.41 13.85 8.84
C THR A 18 2.68 12.59 8.02
N ALA A 19 3.57 11.71 8.48
CA ALA A 19 3.80 10.41 7.87
C ALA A 19 2.53 9.58 7.77
N TRP A 20 1.73 9.55 8.84
CA TRP A 20 0.44 8.86 8.86
C TRP A 20 -0.54 9.47 7.86
N MET A 21 -0.63 10.80 7.77
CA MET A 21 -1.48 11.47 6.79
C MET A 21 -1.06 11.14 5.36
N PHE A 22 0.23 11.20 5.02
CA PHE A 22 0.68 10.88 3.66
C PHE A 22 0.47 9.40 3.31
N ALA A 23 0.71 8.48 4.25
CA ALA A 23 0.45 7.06 4.04
C ALA A 23 -1.05 6.77 3.87
N GLY A 24 -1.91 7.39 4.70
CA GLY A 24 -3.35 7.19 4.63
C GLY A 24 -4.00 7.86 3.41
N ILE A 25 -3.64 9.11 3.12
CA ILE A 25 -4.21 9.89 2.01
C ILE A 25 -3.67 9.38 0.67
N GLY A 26 -2.40 9.01 0.59
CA GLY A 26 -1.84 8.39 -0.62
C GLY A 26 -2.59 7.11 -1.01
N ALA A 27 -2.99 6.32 -0.02
CA ALA A 27 -3.83 5.13 -0.22
C ALA A 27 -5.29 5.45 -0.59
N PHE A 28 -5.75 6.70 -0.44
CA PHE A 28 -7.08 7.13 -0.89
C PHE A 28 -7.11 7.45 -2.38
N LEU A 29 -6.00 7.98 -2.90
CA LEU A 29 -5.97 8.56 -4.24
C LEU A 29 -5.61 7.55 -5.34
N THR A 30 -5.21 6.32 -4.97
CA THR A 30 -4.55 5.39 -5.90
C THR A 30 -5.32 4.10 -6.18
N TYR A 31 -6.40 3.79 -5.44
CA TYR A 31 -7.20 2.59 -5.70
C TYR A 31 -8.39 2.90 -6.63
N SER A 32 -8.23 2.63 -7.93
CA SER A 32 -9.26 2.88 -8.95
C SER A 32 -9.90 1.62 -9.53
N VAL A 33 -9.61 0.46 -8.92
CA VAL A 33 -10.05 -0.84 -9.42
C VAL A 33 -11.45 -1.19 -8.89
N GLU A 34 -12.37 -1.45 -9.81
CA GLU A 34 -13.74 -1.90 -9.52
C GLU A 34 -13.98 -3.30 -10.09
N LEU A 35 -14.86 -4.07 -9.43
CA LEU A 35 -15.20 -5.42 -9.89
C LEU A 35 -16.00 -5.34 -11.21
N SER A 36 -17.01 -4.48 -11.24
CA SER A 36 -17.94 -4.24 -12.36
C SER A 36 -18.54 -2.84 -12.18
N SER A 37 -18.97 -2.20 -13.27
CA SER A 37 -19.64 -0.90 -13.24
C SER A 37 -20.92 -0.91 -12.37
N THR A 38 -21.52 -2.09 -12.20
CA THR A 38 -22.77 -2.27 -11.45
C THR A 38 -22.52 -2.43 -9.95
N TYR A 39 -21.33 -2.90 -9.56
CA TYR A 39 -20.97 -3.18 -8.17
C TYR A 39 -19.90 -2.21 -7.68
N SER A 40 -20.29 -1.19 -6.90
CA SER A 40 -19.39 -0.21 -6.27
C SER A 40 -18.57 -0.76 -5.08
N LEU A 41 -18.20 -2.04 -5.12
CA LEU A 41 -17.46 -2.70 -4.05
C LEU A 41 -16.08 -2.06 -3.83
N GLY A 42 -15.49 -1.47 -4.87
CA GLY A 42 -14.17 -0.83 -4.83
C GLY A 42 -14.05 0.24 -3.74
N GLN A 43 -15.07 1.09 -3.56
CA GLN A 43 -15.06 2.12 -2.51
C GLN A 43 -15.08 1.51 -1.10
N ASN A 44 -15.91 0.49 -0.88
CA ASN A 44 -16.00 -0.17 0.42
C ASN A 44 -14.70 -0.91 0.76
N VAL A 45 -14.07 -1.56 -0.23
CA VAL A 45 -12.79 -2.24 -0.04
C VAL A 45 -11.66 -1.25 0.20
N ALA A 46 -11.62 -0.13 -0.51
CA ALA A 46 -10.66 0.93 -0.23
C ALA A 46 -10.81 1.46 1.21
N ALA A 47 -12.04 1.73 1.66
CA ALA A 47 -12.31 2.14 3.03
C ALA A 47 -11.92 1.08 4.09
N ALA A 48 -12.24 -0.20 3.82
CA ALA A 48 -11.86 -1.31 4.68
C ALA A 48 -10.33 -1.48 4.74
N ALA A 49 -9.65 -1.43 3.60
CA ALA A 49 -8.19 -1.44 3.50
C ALA A 49 -7.56 -0.32 4.32
N GLN A 50 -8.09 0.90 4.24
CA GLN A 50 -7.59 2.06 4.98
C GLN A 50 -7.77 1.90 6.49
N SER A 51 -8.96 1.49 6.94
CA SER A 51 -9.21 1.27 8.37
C SER A 51 -8.27 0.19 8.92
N LEU A 52 -8.04 -0.88 8.15
CA LEU A 52 -7.12 -1.95 8.52
C LEU A 52 -5.67 -1.44 8.58
N VAL A 53 -5.20 -0.68 7.58
CA VAL A 53 -3.87 -0.06 7.60
C VAL A 53 -3.71 0.89 8.79
N ALA A 54 -4.72 1.71 9.10
CA ALA A 54 -4.69 2.62 10.23
C ALA A 54 -4.60 1.89 11.57
N ILE A 55 -5.37 0.81 11.76
CA ILE A 55 -5.32 -0.05 12.94
C ILE A 55 -3.93 -0.68 13.08
N LEU A 56 -3.43 -1.28 11.99
CA LEU A 56 -2.11 -1.90 11.96
C LEU A 56 -0.99 -0.90 12.30
N PHE A 57 -1.10 0.33 11.79
CA PHE A 57 -0.15 1.40 12.11
C PHE A 57 -0.18 1.77 13.59
N GLY A 58 -1.37 1.91 14.18
CA GLY A 58 -1.53 2.15 15.62
C GLY A 58 -0.91 1.04 16.47
N LEU A 59 -1.11 -0.23 16.07
CA LEU A 59 -0.51 -1.38 16.74
C LEU A 59 1.01 -1.39 16.65
N ILE A 60 1.59 -1.04 15.49
CA ILE A 60 3.06 -0.94 15.35
C ILE A 60 3.62 0.14 16.28
N ILE A 61 2.99 1.32 16.33
CA ILE A 61 3.43 2.41 17.22
C ILE A 61 3.39 1.95 18.68
N LEU A 62 2.30 1.30 19.10
CA LEU A 62 2.16 0.76 20.45
C LEU A 62 3.25 -0.27 20.76
N ALA A 63 3.47 -1.24 19.86
CA ALA A 63 4.49 -2.28 20.02
C ALA A 63 5.91 -1.69 20.12
N MET A 64 6.20 -0.66 19.33
CA MET A 64 7.49 0.03 19.38
C MET A 64 7.67 0.88 20.63
N SER A 65 6.59 1.47 21.16
CA SER A 65 6.66 2.27 22.40
C SER A 65 7.05 1.43 23.63
N GLY A 66 6.70 0.15 23.65
CA GLY A 66 7.05 -0.80 24.73
C GLY A 66 8.45 -1.41 24.64
N SER A 67 9.11 -1.31 23.48
CA SER A 67 10.35 -2.04 23.20
C SER A 67 11.60 -1.25 23.62
N LYS A 68 12.14 -1.53 24.82
CA LYS A 68 13.19 -0.70 25.46
C LYS A 68 14.61 -0.79 24.87
N LYS A 69 14.91 -1.66 23.89
CA LYS A 69 16.29 -1.84 23.36
C LYS A 69 16.35 -2.32 21.91
N ILE A 70 15.69 -1.64 20.97
CA ILE A 70 15.97 -1.91 19.55
C ILE A 70 17.18 -1.07 19.13
N SER A 71 18.26 -1.75 18.71
CA SER A 71 19.45 -1.08 18.17
C SER A 71 19.10 -0.27 16.93
N THR A 72 19.52 1.00 16.89
CA THR A 72 19.32 1.90 15.74
C THR A 72 19.82 1.27 14.44
N ALA A 73 20.95 0.56 14.47
CA ALA A 73 21.50 -0.11 13.30
C ALA A 73 20.54 -1.18 12.73
N ASN A 74 19.84 -1.92 13.60
CA ASN A 74 18.89 -2.94 13.16
C ASN A 74 17.60 -2.31 12.60
N LEU A 75 17.15 -1.17 13.16
CA LEU A 75 16.00 -0.43 12.60
C LEU A 75 16.30 0.12 11.21
N VAL A 76 17.50 0.67 10.99
CA VAL A 76 17.89 1.19 9.68
C VAL A 76 18.02 0.06 8.67
N LYS A 77 18.66 -1.06 9.03
CA LYS A 77 18.74 -2.26 8.16
C LYS A 77 17.34 -2.78 7.83
N GLY A 78 16.47 -2.90 8.82
CA GLY A 78 15.06 -3.30 8.63
C GLY A 78 14.32 -2.34 7.71
N GLY A 79 14.52 -1.03 7.87
CA GLY A 79 14.00 -0.01 6.97
C GLY A 79 14.46 -0.22 5.53
N VAL A 80 15.75 -0.44 5.28
CA VAL A 80 16.25 -0.71 3.91
C VAL A 80 15.59 -1.95 3.30
N VAL A 81 15.45 -3.03 4.08
CA VAL A 81 14.76 -4.26 3.61
C VAL A 81 13.29 -3.99 3.29
N LEU A 82 12.57 -3.28 4.17
CA LEU A 82 11.18 -2.89 3.95
C LEU A 82 11.02 -1.96 2.74
N PHE A 83 11.99 -1.10 2.48
CA PHE A 83 11.98 -0.24 1.29
C PHE A 83 12.06 -1.07 0.01
N VAL A 84 13.03 -1.99 -0.08
CA VAL A 84 13.16 -2.88 -1.24
C VAL A 84 11.89 -3.72 -1.42
N LEU A 85 11.36 -4.27 -0.32
CA LEU A 85 10.11 -5.05 -0.35
C LEU A 85 8.91 -4.20 -0.80
N GLY A 86 8.78 -2.97 -0.29
CA GLY A 86 7.70 -2.06 -0.65
C GLY A 86 7.74 -1.66 -2.12
N VAL A 87 8.93 -1.40 -2.66
CA VAL A 87 9.12 -1.14 -4.09
C VAL A 87 8.76 -2.37 -4.92
N ALA A 88 9.20 -3.58 -4.52
CA ALA A 88 8.86 -4.81 -5.22
C ALA A 88 7.34 -5.07 -5.23
N LEU A 89 6.66 -4.89 -4.08
CA LEU A 89 5.22 -5.04 -3.97
C LEU A 89 4.45 -3.99 -4.79
N TYR A 90 4.94 -2.75 -4.83
CA TYR A 90 4.35 -1.71 -5.65
C TYR A 90 4.41 -2.04 -7.15
N PHE A 91 5.57 -2.49 -7.65
CA PHE A 91 5.67 -2.94 -9.04
C PHE A 91 4.85 -4.21 -9.32
N ALA A 92 4.76 -5.13 -8.36
CA ALA A 92 3.88 -6.29 -8.48
C ALA A 92 2.40 -5.85 -8.57
N TYR A 93 1.97 -4.89 -7.76
CA TYR A 93 0.63 -4.31 -7.83
C TYR A 93 0.38 -3.69 -9.22
N LEU A 94 1.27 -2.83 -9.71
CA LEU A 94 1.12 -2.20 -11.03
C LEU A 94 1.08 -3.23 -12.16
N TYR A 95 1.91 -4.27 -12.08
CA TYR A 95 1.92 -5.37 -13.05
C TYR A 95 0.59 -6.13 -13.05
N LEU A 96 0.08 -6.48 -11.86
CA LEU A 96 -1.20 -7.18 -11.73
C LEU A 96 -2.36 -6.30 -12.20
N GLU A 97 -2.35 -5.03 -11.82
CA GLU A 97 -3.36 -4.06 -12.24
C GLU A 97 -3.36 -3.95 -13.77
N ALA A 98 -2.19 -3.78 -14.40
CA ALA A 98 -2.10 -3.67 -15.86
C ALA A 98 -2.60 -4.92 -16.60
N ASN A 99 -2.34 -6.12 -16.08
CA ASN A 99 -2.71 -7.39 -16.73
C ASN A 99 -4.14 -7.86 -16.42
N TRP A 100 -4.65 -7.56 -15.24
CA TRP A 100 -5.95 -8.07 -14.79
C TRP A 100 -7.08 -7.06 -14.90
N THR A 101 -6.81 -5.85 -15.40
CA THR A 101 -7.84 -4.82 -15.53
C THR A 101 -7.82 -4.16 -16.90
N CYS A 102 -9.01 -3.83 -17.38
CA CYS A 102 -9.20 -3.00 -18.57
C CYS A 102 -9.60 -1.57 -18.16
N PRO A 103 -9.10 -0.54 -18.87
CA PRO A 103 -9.54 0.83 -18.63
C PRO A 103 -11.03 0.98 -18.98
N TYR A 104 -11.77 1.67 -18.11
CA TYR A 104 -13.20 1.92 -18.27
C TYR A 104 -13.53 3.33 -17.76
N ALA A 105 -13.92 4.24 -18.66
CA ALA A 105 -14.37 5.60 -18.36
C ALA A 105 -13.45 6.47 -17.45
N ARG A 106 -12.87 7.55 -18.01
CA ARG A 106 -11.98 8.55 -17.38
C ARG A 106 -10.82 7.97 -16.55
N ASP A 107 -11.11 7.38 -15.39
CA ASP A 107 -10.12 6.97 -14.40
C ASP A 107 -10.41 5.61 -13.73
N ARG A 108 -11.46 4.88 -14.13
CA ARG A 108 -11.76 3.57 -13.54
C ARG A 108 -11.13 2.44 -14.32
N ARG A 109 -10.81 1.36 -13.61
CA ARG A 109 -10.32 0.12 -14.21
C ARG A 109 -11.19 -1.03 -13.74
N LEU A 110 -11.69 -1.82 -14.68
CA LEU A 110 -12.54 -2.97 -14.39
C LEU A 110 -11.75 -4.26 -14.49
N ILE A 111 -11.97 -5.17 -13.55
CA ILE A 111 -11.28 -6.47 -13.55
C ILE A 111 -11.80 -7.34 -14.68
N VAL A 112 -10.87 -7.97 -15.39
CA VAL A 112 -11.16 -8.93 -16.45
C VAL A 112 -10.57 -10.30 -16.09
N GLY A 113 -11.25 -11.35 -16.54
CA GLY A 113 -10.84 -12.74 -16.37
C GLY A 113 -10.26 -13.35 -17.64
N GLU A 114 -9.87 -14.60 -17.55
CA GLU A 114 -9.52 -15.46 -18.70
C GLU A 114 -10.67 -16.40 -19.07
N THR A 115 -11.53 -16.75 -18.10
CA THR A 115 -12.65 -17.66 -18.32
C THR A 115 -13.87 -16.90 -18.82
N PHE A 116 -14.16 -16.98 -20.12
CA PHE A 116 -15.34 -16.35 -20.72
C PHE A 116 -16.63 -17.07 -20.32
N THR A 117 -17.72 -16.32 -20.21
CA THR A 117 -19.07 -16.88 -20.12
C THR A 117 -19.54 -17.41 -21.49
N PRO A 118 -20.57 -18.27 -21.53
CA PRO A 118 -21.19 -18.69 -22.78
C PRO A 118 -21.70 -17.50 -23.61
N ALA A 119 -22.32 -16.52 -22.96
CA ALA A 119 -22.85 -15.31 -23.61
C ALA A 119 -21.76 -14.49 -24.32
N LEU A 120 -20.61 -14.29 -23.67
CA LEU A 120 -19.48 -13.60 -24.29
C LEU A 120 -18.90 -14.40 -25.45
N THR A 121 -18.79 -15.73 -25.29
CA THR A 121 -18.24 -16.62 -26.33
C THR A 121 -19.10 -16.59 -27.59
N GLU A 122 -20.41 -16.75 -27.45
CA GLU A 122 -21.37 -16.65 -28.56
C GLU A 122 -21.28 -15.29 -29.26
N PHE A 123 -21.17 -14.21 -28.49
CA PHE A 123 -21.04 -12.87 -29.02
C PHE A 123 -19.72 -12.64 -29.79
N LEU A 124 -18.59 -13.16 -29.29
CA LEU A 124 -17.30 -13.09 -29.97
C LEU A 124 -17.30 -13.89 -31.27
N GLU A 125 -17.92 -15.07 -31.28
CA GLU A 125 -18.08 -15.91 -32.47
C GLU A 125 -18.97 -15.24 -33.53
N GLN A 126 -20.10 -14.65 -33.13
CA GLN A 126 -20.99 -13.92 -34.03
C GLN A 126 -20.32 -12.72 -34.68
N GLN A 127 -19.54 -11.96 -33.90
CA GLN A 127 -18.82 -10.78 -34.37
C GLN A 127 -17.49 -11.14 -35.06
N LYS A 128 -17.07 -12.41 -35.04
CA LYS A 128 -15.78 -12.91 -35.56
C LYS A 128 -14.58 -12.07 -35.09
N ARG A 129 -14.58 -11.68 -33.81
CA ARG A 129 -13.54 -10.82 -33.22
C ARG A 129 -12.92 -11.48 -31.99
N ALA A 130 -11.65 -11.17 -31.73
CA ALA A 130 -11.00 -11.53 -30.47
C ALA A 130 -11.45 -10.60 -29.34
N PHE A 131 -11.27 -11.03 -28.10
CA PHE A 131 -11.52 -10.17 -26.94
C PHE A 131 -10.58 -8.95 -26.96
N SER A 132 -11.13 -7.77 -26.71
CA SER A 132 -10.40 -6.52 -26.51
C SER A 132 -11.02 -5.75 -25.34
N CYS A 133 -10.24 -4.87 -24.68
CA CYS A 133 -10.77 -4.04 -23.59
C CYS A 133 -11.92 -3.13 -24.04
N ASP A 134 -12.00 -2.78 -25.33
CA ASP A 134 -13.10 -1.97 -25.86
C ASP A 134 -14.45 -2.69 -25.77
N LEU A 135 -14.48 -4.03 -25.77
CA LEU A 135 -15.73 -4.79 -25.55
C LEU A 135 -16.36 -4.52 -24.20
N VAL A 136 -15.57 -4.14 -23.20
CA VAL A 136 -16.09 -3.87 -21.87
C VAL A 136 -17.10 -2.71 -21.93
N LEU A 137 -16.94 -1.76 -22.87
CA LEU A 137 -17.90 -0.70 -23.13
C LEU A 137 -19.20 -1.23 -23.76
N ASP A 138 -19.10 -2.20 -24.68
CA ASP A 138 -20.27 -2.83 -25.33
C ASP A 138 -21.17 -3.56 -24.31
N PHE A 139 -20.58 -4.08 -23.23
CA PHE A 139 -21.29 -4.72 -22.10
C PHE A 139 -21.61 -3.74 -20.96
N ALA A 140 -21.58 -2.42 -21.21
CA ALA A 140 -21.84 -1.37 -20.21
C ALA A 140 -21.00 -1.49 -18.92
N GLY A 141 -19.81 -2.09 -19.02
CA GLY A 141 -18.91 -2.34 -17.89
C GLY A 141 -19.33 -3.49 -16.97
N ASP A 142 -20.33 -4.30 -17.33
CA ASP A 142 -20.71 -5.46 -16.54
C ASP A 142 -19.85 -6.69 -16.85
N THR A 143 -18.68 -6.71 -16.25
CA THR A 143 -17.70 -7.81 -16.39
C THR A 143 -18.22 -9.14 -15.84
N THR A 144 -19.23 -9.15 -14.97
CA THR A 144 -19.79 -10.39 -14.41
C THR A 144 -20.59 -11.18 -15.42
N GLN A 145 -21.08 -10.53 -16.47
CA GLN A 145 -21.70 -11.20 -17.63
C GLN A 145 -20.66 -11.67 -18.64
N MET A 146 -19.45 -11.13 -18.59
CA MET A 146 -18.36 -11.42 -19.52
C MET A 146 -17.49 -12.59 -19.04
N PHE A 147 -17.21 -12.65 -17.74
CA PHE A 147 -16.25 -13.60 -17.14
C PHE A 147 -16.83 -14.38 -15.97
N ALA A 148 -16.21 -15.51 -15.65
CA ALA A 148 -16.55 -16.29 -14.47
C ALA A 148 -16.41 -15.45 -13.17
N PHE A 149 -17.49 -15.35 -12.40
CA PHE A 149 -17.53 -14.54 -11.18
C PHE A 149 -16.48 -14.94 -10.13
N SER A 150 -16.24 -16.25 -9.96
CA SER A 150 -15.22 -16.76 -9.03
C SER A 150 -13.82 -16.26 -9.35
N GLU A 151 -13.49 -16.15 -10.65
CA GLU A 151 -12.20 -15.67 -11.11
C GLU A 151 -12.06 -14.15 -10.88
N LEU A 152 -13.10 -13.38 -11.25
CA LEU A 152 -13.14 -11.94 -11.00
C LEU A 152 -12.95 -11.63 -9.51
N LEU A 153 -13.66 -12.36 -8.65
CA LEU A 153 -13.57 -12.19 -7.20
C LEU A 153 -12.16 -12.52 -6.68
N PHE A 154 -11.55 -13.60 -7.16
CA PHE A 154 -10.18 -13.97 -6.79
C PHE A 154 -9.17 -12.88 -7.18
N ARG A 155 -9.20 -12.41 -8.43
CA ARG A 155 -8.32 -11.35 -8.92
C ARG A 155 -8.52 -10.05 -8.12
N PHE A 156 -9.77 -9.70 -7.81
CA PHE A 156 -10.11 -8.52 -7.00
C PHE A 156 -9.53 -8.60 -5.58
N LEU A 157 -9.75 -9.73 -4.90
CA LEU A 157 -9.22 -9.94 -3.55
C LEU A 157 -7.69 -9.94 -3.53
N MET A 158 -7.06 -10.53 -4.54
CA MET A 158 -5.60 -10.56 -4.66
C MET A 158 -5.03 -9.14 -4.90
N LEU A 159 -5.60 -8.38 -5.84
CA LEU A 159 -5.22 -6.98 -6.08
C LEU A 159 -5.37 -6.14 -4.80
N GLY A 160 -6.52 -6.25 -4.12
CA GLY A 160 -6.75 -5.58 -2.84
C GLY A 160 -5.75 -6.00 -1.75
N PHE A 161 -5.42 -7.28 -1.67
CA PHE A 161 -4.44 -7.80 -0.71
C PHE A 161 -3.04 -7.24 -0.96
N VAL A 162 -2.54 -7.29 -2.21
CA VAL A 162 -1.21 -6.74 -2.56
C VAL A 162 -1.18 -5.24 -2.32
N TYR A 163 -2.27 -4.54 -2.64
CA TYR A 163 -2.40 -3.11 -2.38
C TYR A 163 -2.26 -2.79 -0.88
N VAL A 164 -3.06 -3.45 -0.02
CA VAL A 164 -3.01 -3.28 1.44
C VAL A 164 -1.61 -3.61 1.97
N LEU A 165 -1.03 -4.71 1.50
CA LEU A 165 0.30 -5.14 1.93
C LEU A 165 1.38 -4.12 1.55
N THR A 166 1.30 -3.56 0.35
CA THR A 166 2.21 -2.50 -0.13
C THR A 166 2.17 -1.30 0.80
N TRP A 167 0.97 -0.79 1.08
CA TRP A 167 0.79 0.37 1.97
C TRP A 167 1.21 0.07 3.41
N PHE A 168 0.94 -1.12 3.91
CA PHE A 168 1.38 -1.55 5.23
C PHE A 168 2.91 -1.58 5.35
N VAL A 169 3.60 -2.12 4.34
CA VAL A 169 5.08 -2.16 4.29
C VAL A 169 5.66 -0.75 4.22
N LEU A 170 5.10 0.13 3.38
CA LEU A 170 5.52 1.53 3.29
C LEU A 170 5.30 2.29 4.60
N ALA A 171 4.18 2.06 5.26
CA ALA A 171 3.89 2.69 6.54
C ALA A 171 4.89 2.23 7.63
N THR A 172 5.17 0.93 7.68
CA THR A 172 6.17 0.35 8.60
C THR A 172 7.57 0.89 8.33
N LEU A 173 7.96 1.02 7.06
CA LEU A 173 9.21 1.63 6.64
C LEU A 173 9.40 3.03 7.23
N ILE A 174 8.38 3.89 7.11
CA ILE A 174 8.45 5.27 7.60
C ILE A 174 8.65 5.30 9.11
N ILE A 175 7.98 4.41 9.85
CA ILE A 175 8.17 4.28 11.29
C ILE A 175 9.60 3.84 11.62
N CYS A 176 10.13 2.80 10.96
CA CYS A 176 11.48 2.29 11.20
C CYS A 176 12.54 3.39 10.99
N ILE A 177 12.42 4.16 9.90
CA ILE A 177 13.34 5.28 9.62
C ILE A 177 13.16 6.40 10.63
N GLY A 178 11.92 6.82 10.88
CA GLY A 178 11.62 7.93 11.81
C GLY A 178 12.14 7.65 13.22
N VAL A 179 11.91 6.45 13.74
CA VAL A 179 12.41 6.05 15.06
C VAL A 179 13.93 5.85 15.04
N GLY A 180 14.49 5.24 14.00
CA GLY A 180 15.94 5.09 13.85
C GLY A 180 16.68 6.43 13.90
N LEU A 181 16.21 7.43 13.14
CA LEU A 181 16.79 8.78 13.12
C LEU A 181 16.67 9.48 14.48
N SER A 182 15.53 9.30 15.17
CA SER A 182 15.33 9.88 16.50
C SER A 182 16.32 9.34 17.54
N ASN A 183 16.59 8.03 17.51
CA ASN A 183 17.50 7.36 18.43
C ASN A 183 18.98 7.57 18.12
N GLY A 184 19.36 7.65 16.83
CA GLY A 184 20.74 7.93 16.41
C GLY A 184 21.27 9.27 16.91
N SER A 185 20.39 10.26 17.09
CA SER A 185 20.78 11.59 17.59
C SER A 185 21.16 11.64 19.08
N LYS A 186 20.98 10.54 19.83
CA LYS A 186 21.29 10.44 21.27
C LYS A 186 22.67 9.84 21.57
N GLN A 187 23.47 9.46 20.56
CA GLN A 187 24.79 8.90 20.82
C GLN A 187 25.76 10.01 21.22
N PRO A 188 26.22 10.07 22.49
CA PRO A 188 27.07 11.15 22.97
C PRO A 188 28.51 10.88 22.56
N ASN A 189 29.15 11.87 21.96
CA ASN A 189 30.60 11.96 21.95
C ASN A 189 31.07 12.09 23.40
N ALA A 190 31.65 11.02 23.96
CA ALA A 190 32.59 11.15 25.08
C ALA A 190 33.42 9.87 25.23
N PRO A 191 34.58 9.76 24.58
CA PRO A 191 35.76 9.32 25.28
C PRO A 191 36.39 10.54 25.94
N GLU A 192 36.07 10.78 27.21
CA GLU A 192 37.00 11.50 28.10
C GLU A 192 38.24 10.61 28.22
N THR A 193 39.18 10.77 27.30
CA THR A 193 40.57 10.39 27.53
C THR A 193 41.19 11.42 28.47
N GLU A 194 40.75 11.43 29.72
CA GLU A 194 41.55 11.99 30.80
C GLU A 194 42.61 10.95 31.16
N LYS A 195 43.67 10.87 30.34
CA LYS A 195 44.94 10.31 30.80
C LYS A 195 45.61 11.36 31.67
N ALA A 196 45.20 11.41 32.93
CA ALA A 196 46.04 11.91 34.01
C ALA A 196 47.17 10.88 34.23
N GLY A 197 48.41 11.36 34.21
CA GLY A 197 49.63 10.58 34.42
C GLY A 197 50.81 11.43 33.94
N THR A 198 51.22 12.40 34.77
CA THR A 198 52.44 12.38 35.63
C THR A 198 53.71 12.62 34.85
#